data_AF-A0A450VJP6-F1
#
_entry.id   AF-A0A450VJP6-F1
#
_cell.length_a   1.000
_cell.length_b   1.000
_cell.length_c   1.000
_cell.angle_alpha   90.00
_cell.angle_beta   90.00
_cell.angle_gamma   90.00
#
_symmetry.space_group_name_H-M   'P 1'
#
loop_
_entity.id
_entity.type
_entity.pdbx_description
1 polymer ?
#
loop_
_entity_poly.entity_id
_entity_poly.type
_entity_poly.pdbx_seq_one_letter_code
_entity_poly.pdbx_strand_id
1 'polypeptide(L)'
;MTNIGILHEPGHEEPWIIAMDCRPTRATVLDYSARWCIEPMFSDFKSNGFGLEDTRIRDPNRLDKLILIMALAIYWCVSVEREDAFNNRTPLQKKP
;
A
#
# COMPACT_ATOMS: atom_id res chain seq x y z
N MET A 1 -21.78 3.94 -18.75
CA MET A 1 -22.47 3.40 -17.55
C MET A 1 -21.40 3.13 -16.52
N THR A 2 -21.51 3.70 -15.31
CA THR A 2 -20.51 3.52 -14.25
C THR A 2 -20.93 2.34 -13.39
N ASN A 3 -20.03 1.38 -13.16
CA ASN A 3 -20.30 0.28 -12.24
C ASN A 3 -20.12 0.77 -10.80
N ILE A 4 -21.03 0.41 -9.91
CA ILE A 4 -20.96 0.75 -8.49
C ILE A 4 -20.97 -0.56 -7.70
N GLY A 5 -19.89 -0.81 -6.96
CA GLY A 5 -19.79 -1.92 -6.02
C GLY A 5 -20.15 -1.45 -4.61
N ILE A 6 -20.97 -2.24 -3.92
CA ILE A 6 -21.37 -1.98 -2.53
C ILE A 6 -21.00 -3.20 -1.70
N LEU A 7 -20.30 -3.00 -0.59
CA LEU A 7 -19.94 -4.05 0.36
C LEU A 7 -20.16 -3.56 1.78
N HIS A 8 -20.96 -4.29 2.56
CA HIS A 8 -21.14 -4.04 3.98
C HIS A 8 -20.79 -5.32 4.74
N GLU A 9 -19.71 -5.30 5.50
CA GLU A 9 -19.31 -6.44 6.34
C GLU A 9 -19.85 -6.30 7.76
N PRO A 10 -20.24 -7.41 8.43
CA PRO A 10 -20.69 -7.37 9.81
C PRO A 10 -19.64 -6.73 10.74
N GLY A 11 -20.09 -5.83 11.62
CA GLY A 11 -19.21 -5.12 12.55
C GLY A 11 -18.69 -3.77 12.06
N HIS A 12 -19.01 -3.37 10.82
CA HIS A 12 -18.74 -2.02 10.31
C HIS A 12 -20.00 -1.16 10.31
N GLU A 13 -19.90 0.08 10.77
CA GLU A 13 -21.05 1.00 10.83
C GLU A 13 -21.55 1.40 9.44
N GLU A 14 -20.64 1.56 8.47
CA GLU A 14 -20.94 2.03 7.12
C GLU A 14 -20.49 1.04 6.04
N PRO A 15 -21.22 0.95 4.91
CA PRO A 15 -20.79 0.16 3.75
C PRO A 15 -19.72 0.90 2.95
N TRP A 16 -18.88 0.13 2.25
CA TRP A 16 -18.11 0.66 1.14
C TRP A 16 -19.00 0.84 -0.08
N ILE A 17 -18.89 1.99 -0.73
CA ILE A 17 -19.54 2.31 -2.00
C ILE A 17 -18.45 2.80 -2.96
N ILE A 18 -18.18 2.02 -4.00
CA ILE A 18 -17.01 2.21 -4.86
C ILE A 18 -17.46 2.30 -6.31
N ALA A 19 -17.10 3.39 -6.99
CA ALA A 19 -17.21 3.49 -8.44
C ALA A 19 -16.03 2.76 -9.11
N MET A 20 -16.33 1.90 -10.09
CA MET A 20 -15.34 1.07 -10.76
C MET A 20 -15.65 0.91 -12.26
N ASP A 21 -14.62 0.52 -13.02
CA ASP A 21 -14.70 0.27 -14.46
C ASP A 21 -15.13 -1.17 -14.77
N CYS A 22 -14.89 -2.11 -13.85
CA CYS A 22 -15.25 -3.52 -13.98
C CYS A 22 -16.61 -3.85 -13.33
N ARG A 23 -17.13 -5.04 -13.63
CA ARG A 23 -18.40 -5.52 -13.05
C ARG A 23 -18.22 -5.72 -11.53
N PRO A 24 -19.15 -5.22 -10.70
CA PRO A 24 -19.00 -5.32 -9.25
C PRO A 24 -19.25 -6.75 -8.79
N THR A 25 -18.31 -7.27 -8.01
CA THR A 25 -18.38 -8.53 -7.27
C THR A 25 -17.80 -8.30 -5.88
N ARG A 26 -18.05 -9.19 -4.91
CA ARG A 26 -17.45 -9.05 -3.58
C ARG A 26 -15.91 -9.00 -3.66
N ALA A 27 -15.30 -9.82 -4.51
CA ALA A 27 -13.85 -9.83 -4.70
C ALA A 27 -13.34 -8.49 -5.26
N THR A 28 -13.95 -7.97 -6.33
CA THR A 28 -13.50 -6.71 -6.94
C THR A 28 -13.70 -5.49 -6.04
N VAL A 29 -14.71 -5.51 -5.16
CA VAL A 29 -14.89 -4.47 -4.12
C VAL A 29 -13.84 -4.61 -3.02
N LEU A 30 -13.51 -5.84 -2.61
CA LEU A 30 -12.45 -6.10 -1.62
C LEU A 30 -11.05 -5.80 -2.14
N ASP A 31 -10.79 -5.89 -3.43
CA ASP A 31 -9.50 -5.49 -4.01
C ASP A 31 -9.15 -4.03 -3.69
N TYR A 32 -10.16 -3.18 -3.46
CA TYR A 32 -9.95 -1.80 -3.02
C TYR A 32 -9.30 -1.69 -1.64
N SER A 33 -9.34 -2.74 -0.81
CA SER A 33 -8.60 -2.78 0.46
C SER A 33 -7.09 -2.60 0.25
N ALA A 34 -6.55 -3.03 -0.90
CA ALA A 34 -5.15 -2.83 -1.24
C ALA A 34 -4.77 -1.35 -1.41
N ARG A 35 -5.74 -0.43 -1.53
CA ARG A 35 -5.49 1.02 -1.53
C ARG A 35 -4.70 1.44 -0.28
N TRP A 36 -4.95 0.81 0.86
CA TRP A 36 -4.27 1.13 2.11
C TRP A 36 -2.76 0.82 2.08
N CYS A 37 -2.29 -0.04 1.18
CA CYS A 37 -0.88 -0.43 1.11
C CYS A 37 0.08 0.73 0.81
N ILE A 38 -0.41 1.87 0.31
CA ILE A 38 0.44 3.05 0.08
C ILE A 38 0.66 3.88 1.35
N GLU A 39 -0.19 3.72 2.37
CA GLU A 39 -0.17 4.55 3.58
C GLU A 39 1.12 4.38 4.42
N PRO A 40 1.66 3.16 4.61
CA PRO A 40 2.95 2.97 5.27
C PRO A 40 4.09 3.72 4.58
N MET A 41 4.18 3.66 3.26
CA MET A 41 5.19 4.41 2.49
C MET A 41 5.09 5.93 2.75
N PHE A 42 3.88 6.49 2.75
CA PHE A 42 3.69 7.91 3.06
C PHE A 42 4.00 8.26 4.52
N SER A 43 3.73 7.35 5.46
CA SER A 43 4.12 7.49 6.85
C SER A 43 5.64 7.52 7.00
N ASP A 44 6.36 6.60 6.33
CA ASP A 44 7.82 6.51 6.35
C ASP A 44 8.49 7.74 5.75
N PHE A 45 7.87 8.37 4.75
CA PHE A 45 8.37 9.63 4.19
C PHE A 45 8.27 10.82 5.16
N LYS A 46 7.35 10.76 6.11
CA LYS A 46 7.16 11.81 7.12
C LYS A 46 8.03 11.53 8.35
N SER A 47 7.57 11.95 9.52
CA SER A 47 8.29 11.85 10.79
C SER A 47 8.51 10.42 11.30
N ASN A 48 7.81 9.42 10.74
CA ASN A 48 7.90 8.03 11.23
C ASN A 48 9.03 7.22 10.58
N GLY A 49 9.82 7.82 9.70
CA GLY A 49 10.94 7.16 9.03
C GLY A 49 12.03 8.15 8.61
N PHE A 50 12.04 8.52 7.32
CA PHE A 50 13.08 9.31 6.68
C PHE A 50 13.06 10.80 7.02
N GLY A 51 11.95 11.32 7.55
CA GLY A 51 11.86 12.72 7.97
C GLY A 51 12.15 13.70 6.83
N LEU A 52 11.55 13.50 5.65
CA LEU A 52 11.84 14.35 4.48
C LEU A 52 11.67 15.84 4.77
N GLU A 53 10.67 16.19 5.58
CA GLU A 53 10.39 17.57 6.00
C GLU A 53 11.53 18.16 6.86
N ASP A 54 12.25 17.32 7.61
CA ASP A 54 13.38 17.71 8.46
C ASP A 54 14.70 17.88 7.68
N THR A 55 14.81 17.30 6.47
CA THR A 55 16.01 17.40 5.63
C THR A 55 16.29 18.82 5.13
N ARG A 56 15.28 19.71 5.16
CA ARG A 56 15.33 21.11 4.67
C ARG A 56 15.92 21.27 3.26
N ILE A 57 15.83 20.24 2.42
CA ILE A 57 16.29 20.29 1.02
C ILE A 57 15.40 21.26 0.25
N ARG A 58 15.99 22.35 -0.23
CA ARG A 58 15.29 23.40 -1.00
C ARG A 58 15.49 23.30 -2.52
N ASP A 59 16.45 22.48 -2.95
CA ASP A 59 16.74 22.26 -4.37
C ASP A 59 15.83 21.13 -4.90
N PRO A 60 14.88 21.42 -5.80
CA PRO A 60 13.94 20.42 -6.32
C PRO A 60 14.65 19.24 -6.98
N ASN A 61 15.78 19.47 -7.67
CA ASN A 61 16.51 18.40 -8.34
C ASN A 61 17.14 17.40 -7.36
N ARG A 62 17.47 17.84 -6.14
CA ARG A 62 17.99 16.96 -5.09
C ARG A 62 16.88 16.16 -4.45
N LEU A 63 15.72 16.79 -4.25
CA LEU A 63 14.53 16.13 -3.74
C LEU A 63 14.05 15.03 -4.70
N ASP A 64 13.99 15.32 -5.99
CA ASP A 64 13.60 14.34 -7.03
C ASP A 64 14.49 13.09 -7.01
N LYS A 65 15.81 13.28 -6.90
CA LYS A 65 16.77 12.18 -6.81
C LYS A 65 16.61 11.37 -5.52
N LEU A 66 16.36 12.05 -4.39
CA LEU A 66 16.13 11.39 -3.11
C LEU A 66 14.85 10.53 -3.17
N ILE A 67 13.76 11.09 -3.67
CA ILE A 67 12.49 10.37 -3.87
C ILE A 67 12.67 9.16 -4.78
N LEU A 68 13.40 9.31 -5.89
CA LEU A 68 13.72 8.19 -6.78
C LEU A 68 14.47 7.06 -6.06
N ILE A 69 15.51 7.39 -5.29
CA ILE A 69 16.30 6.40 -4.55
C ILE A 69 15.43 5.70 -3.49
N MET A 70 14.60 6.46 -2.76
CA MET A 70 13.68 5.87 -1.77
C MET A 70 12.64 4.96 -2.42
N ALA A 71 12.07 5.34 -3.57
CA ALA A 71 11.13 4.50 -4.30
C ALA A 71 11.77 3.16 -4.72
N LEU A 72 13.01 3.18 -5.19
CA LEU A 72 13.77 1.96 -5.52
C LEU A 72 14.08 1.12 -4.27
N ALA A 73 14.43 1.76 -3.15
CA ALA A 73 14.70 1.07 -1.90
C ALA A 73 13.44 0.36 -1.36
N ILE A 74 12.29 1.05 -1.34
CA ILE A 74 11.01 0.47 -0.91
C ILE A 74 10.59 -0.67 -1.84
N TYR A 75 10.71 -0.48 -3.16
CA TYR A 75 10.44 -1.54 -4.13
C TYR A 75 11.30 -2.77 -3.85
N TRP A 76 12.60 -2.58 -3.59
CA TRP A 76 13.51 -3.67 -3.28
C TRP A 76 13.12 -4.39 -1.98
N CYS A 77 12.88 -3.65 -0.89
CA CYS A 77 12.44 -4.22 0.38
C CYS A 77 11.18 -5.07 0.23
N VAL A 78 10.14 -4.53 -0.42
CA VAL A 78 8.88 -5.23 -0.65
C VAL A 78 9.06 -6.43 -1.59
N SER A 79 9.91 -6.32 -2.61
CA SER A 79 10.18 -7.43 -3.54
C SER A 79 10.88 -8.59 -2.86
N VAL A 80 11.90 -8.30 -2.03
CA VAL A 80 12.63 -9.32 -1.26
C VAL A 80 11.72 -9.96 -0.22
N GLU A 81 10.93 -9.18 0.52
CA GLU A 81 9.98 -9.73 1.50
C GLU A 81 8.93 -10.60 0.82
N ARG A 82 8.40 -10.16 -0.33
CA ARG A 82 7.46 -10.95 -1.11
C ARG A 82 8.10 -12.27 -1.55
N GLU A 83 9.30 -12.22 -2.13
CA GLU A 83 10.03 -13.42 -2.57
C GLU A 83 10.31 -14.38 -1.41
N ASP A 84 10.70 -13.87 -0.24
CA ASP A 84 10.90 -14.67 0.97
C ASP A 84 9.58 -15.29 1.47
N ALA A 85 8.48 -14.54 1.48
CA ALA A 85 7.17 -15.07 1.84
C ALA A 85 6.69 -16.19 0.88
N PHE A 86 7.04 -16.12 -0.41
CA PHE A 86 6.75 -17.17 -1.38
C PHE A 86 7.65 -18.40 -1.19
N ASN A 87 8.96 -18.22 -0.99
CA ASN A 87 9.95 -19.29 -0.99
C ASN A 87 10.16 -19.94 0.38
N ASN A 88 10.08 -19.13 1.45
CA ASN A 88 10.33 -19.51 2.83
C ASN A 88 9.12 -19.12 3.69
N ARG A 89 8.05 -19.94 3.66
CA ARG A 89 6.96 -19.78 4.63
C ARG A 89 7.56 -19.81 6.04
N THR A 90 7.46 -18.69 6.75
CA THR A 90 7.97 -18.55 8.10
C THR A 90 7.40 -19.68 8.99
N PRO A 91 8.19 -20.22 9.95
CA PRO A 91 7.75 -21.35 10.77
C PRO A 91 6.43 -21.14 11.50
N LEU A 92 6.03 -19.88 11.73
CA LEU A 92 4.76 -19.49 12.34
C LEU A 92 3.53 -19.72 11.44
N GLN A 93 3.71 -19.87 10.12
CA GLN A 93 2.65 -20.26 9.18
C GLN A 93 2.54 -21.79 8.99
N LYS A 94 3.43 -22.58 9.62
CA LYS A 94 3.19 -24.02 9.82
C LYS A 94 2.35 -24.20 11.08
N LYS A 95 1.04 -24.22 10.95
CA LYS A 95 0.17 -24.95 11.89
C LYS A 95 -0.65 -25.99 11.12
N PRO A 96 -0.97 -27.12 11.78
CA PRO A 96 -1.14 -28.46 11.19
C PRO A 96 -2.32 -28.57 10.23
#